data_AF-A0A2V9T9B7-F1
#
_entry.id   AF-A0A2V9T9B7-F1
#
_cell.length_a   1.000
_cell.length_b   1.000
_cell.length_c   1.000
_cell.angle_alpha   90.00
_cell.angle_beta   90.00
_cell.angle_gamma   90.00
#
_symmetry.space_group_name_H-M   'P 1'
#
loop_
_entity.id
_entity.type
_entity.pdbx_description
1 polymer ?
#
loop_
_entity_poly.entity_id
_entity_poly.type
_entity_poly.pdbx_seq_one_letter_code
_entity_poly.pdbx_strand_id
1 'polypeptide(L)' 'MARAKSPRNGNARKAEVATLPVVTAPDVKQGSFTVDLESEIRRRAYELYEQRGCTPGQEHEDWLVAEREVLTRYNHQQSA' A
#
# COMPACT_ATOMS: atom_id res chain seq x y z
N MET A 1 -36.50 -22.18 -21.32
CA MET A 1 -35.69 -21.59 -22.42
C MET A 1 -34.74 -20.56 -21.80
N ALA A 2 -33.47 -20.57 -22.22
CA ALA A 2 -32.30 -20.14 -21.45
C ALA A 2 -32.12 -18.62 -21.28
N ARG A 3 -31.67 -18.18 -20.09
CA ARG A 3 -31.12 -16.82 -19.86
C ARG A 3 -29.65 -16.83 -20.31
N ALA A 4 -29.34 -16.02 -21.31
CA ALA A 4 -28.04 -15.96 -21.96
C ALA A 4 -26.97 -15.29 -21.08
N LYS A 5 -25.74 -15.75 -21.31
CA LYS A 5 -24.48 -15.38 -20.65
C LYS A 5 -24.02 -13.99 -21.09
N SER A 6 -23.51 -13.20 -20.14
CA SER A 6 -22.64 -12.04 -20.43
C SER A 6 -21.36 -12.17 -19.61
N PRO A 7 -20.22 -12.54 -20.21
CA PRO A 7 -18.94 -12.39 -19.54
C PRO A 7 -18.57 -10.90 -19.58
N ARG A 8 -18.39 -10.27 -18.41
CA ARG A 8 -17.91 -8.89 -18.34
C ARG A 8 -16.42 -8.88 -18.65
N ASN A 9 -16.16 -8.86 -19.96
CA ASN A 9 -15.00 -8.38 -20.69
C ASN A 9 -13.83 -7.90 -19.82
N GLY A 10 -12.87 -8.81 -19.57
CA GLY A 10 -11.53 -8.44 -19.13
C GLY A 10 -10.81 -7.74 -20.29
N ASN A 11 -10.67 -6.42 -20.19
CA ASN A 11 -9.95 -5.63 -21.17
C ASN A 11 -8.63 -5.16 -20.55
N ALA A 12 -7.62 -6.02 -20.66
CA ALA A 12 -6.23 -5.62 -20.60
C ALA A 12 -5.92 -4.76 -21.82
N ARG A 13 -5.42 -3.52 -21.62
CA ARG A 13 -4.48 -2.87 -22.57
C ARG A 13 -3.95 -1.50 -22.08
N LYS A 14 -2.62 -1.51 -21.87
CA LYS A 14 -1.61 -0.49 -22.26
C LYS A 14 -1.63 0.82 -21.45
N ALA A 15 -0.70 0.99 -20.51
CA ALA A 15 0.71 1.41 -20.66
C ALA A 15 0.87 2.94 -20.81
N GLU A 16 1.22 3.60 -19.71
CA GLU A 16 1.93 4.88 -19.64
C GLU A 16 2.61 4.93 -18.26
N VAL A 17 3.85 4.47 -18.13
CA VAL A 17 5.04 5.34 -17.98
C VAL A 17 4.79 6.49 -16.99
N ALA A 18 4.86 6.19 -15.70
CA ALA A 18 5.14 7.18 -14.67
C ALA A 18 6.34 6.70 -13.86
N THR A 19 7.52 7.01 -14.38
CA THR A 19 8.76 7.09 -13.62
C THR A 19 8.55 8.04 -12.45
N LEU A 20 8.45 7.58 -11.18
CA LEU A 20 8.71 8.38 -9.98
C LEU A 20 8.75 7.48 -8.72
N PRO A 21 9.58 7.82 -7.72
CA PRO A 21 11.04 7.82 -7.74
C PRO A 21 11.59 6.60 -6.96
N VAL A 22 12.86 6.30 -7.20
CA VAL A 22 13.69 5.56 -6.25
C VAL A 22 13.49 6.19 -4.86
N VAL A 23 12.85 5.46 -3.95
CA VAL A 23 12.78 5.89 -2.55
C VAL A 23 14.17 5.69 -1.97
N THR A 24 14.95 6.76 -2.08
CA THR A 24 16.21 6.98 -1.39
C THR A 24 16.01 6.61 0.07
N ALA A 25 16.81 5.66 0.54
CA ALA A 25 16.82 5.19 1.92
C ALA A 25 16.91 6.38 2.90
N PRO A 26 16.11 6.42 3.97
CA PRO A 26 16.26 7.43 5.00
C PRO A 26 17.33 6.98 6.00
N ASP A 27 18.53 7.55 5.88
CA ASP A 27 19.39 7.78 7.03
C ASP A 27 19.00 9.15 7.59
N VAL A 28 18.49 9.21 8.82
CA VAL A 28 18.86 10.21 9.85
C VAL A 28 18.22 9.79 11.18
N LYS A 29 19.07 9.54 12.16
CA LYS A 29 18.74 9.15 13.54
C LYS A 29 18.25 10.35 14.36
N GLN A 30 17.46 10.05 15.40
CA GLN A 30 17.06 10.90 16.56
C GLN A 30 15.74 11.68 16.54
N GLY A 31 15.02 11.75 15.42
CA GLY A 31 13.54 11.91 15.38
C GLY A 31 12.82 10.55 15.28
N SER A 32 13.51 9.49 15.71
CA SER A 32 13.46 8.16 15.09
C SER A 32 12.11 7.48 15.16
N PHE A 33 11.33 7.65 16.22
CA PHE A 33 10.11 6.85 16.40
C PHE A 33 9.00 7.18 15.39
N THR A 34 8.81 8.46 15.06
CA THR A 34 7.79 8.87 14.07
C THR A 34 8.24 8.54 12.65
N VAL A 35 9.53 8.69 12.37
CA VAL A 35 10.13 8.33 11.06
C VAL A 35 10.11 6.81 10.85
N ASP A 36 10.33 6.03 11.90
CA ASP A 36 10.28 4.57 11.86
C ASP A 36 8.84 4.07 11.64
N LEU A 37 7.87 4.66 12.34
CA LEU A 37 6.43 4.42 12.12
C LEU A 37 6.01 4.74 10.68
N GLU A 38 6.33 5.93 10.17
CA GLU A 38 5.99 6.30 8.79
C GLU A 38 6.65 5.37 7.76
N SER A 39 7.90 4.95 8.01
CA SER A 39 8.61 4.01 7.15
C SER A 39 7.95 2.63 7.13
N GLU A 40 7.48 2.14 8.28
CA GLU A 40 6.75 0.88 8.39
C GLU A 40 5.37 0.98 7.73
N ILE A 41 4.67 2.11 7.90
CA ILE A 41 3.40 2.39 7.23
C ILE A 41 3.59 2.39 5.71
N ARG A 42 4.63 3.04 5.21
CA ARG A 42 4.95 3.07 3.78
C ARG A 42 5.23 1.67 3.24
N ARG A 43 6.04 0.87 3.93
CA ARG A 43 6.31 -0.52 3.55
C ARG A 43 5.01 -1.32 3.52
N ARG A 44 4.18 -1.18 4.55
CA ARG A 44 2.92 -1.93 4.65
C ARG A 44 1.91 -1.52 3.58
N ALA A 45 1.82 -0.24 3.23
CA ALA A 45 0.98 0.26 2.15
C ALA A 45 1.42 -0.31 0.78
N TYR A 46 2.74 -0.40 0.55
CA TYR A 46 3.28 -1.00 -0.66
C TYR A 46 2.95 -2.51 -0.75
N GLU A 47 3.06 -3.25 0.34
CA GLU A 47 2.64 -4.66 0.38
C GLU A 47 1.14 -4.83 0.07
N LEU A 48 0.28 -3.95 0.59
CA LEU A 48 -1.16 -3.95 0.31
C LEU A 48 -1.44 -3.66 -1.18
N TYR A 49 -0.73 -2.68 -1.75
CA TYR A 49 -0.79 -2.36 -3.17
C TYR A 49 -0.40 -3.56 -4.04
N GLU A 50 0.69 -4.27 -3.71
CA GLU A 50 1.13 -5.47 -4.42
C GLU A 50 0.11 -6.62 -4.28
N GLN A 51 -0.40 -6.86 -3.08
CA GLN A 51 -1.41 -7.91 -2.81
C GLN A 51 -2.72 -7.68 -3.59
N ARG A 52 -3.09 -6.42 -3.81
CA ARG A 52 -4.29 -6.04 -4.57
C ARG A 52 -4.09 -6.12 -6.09
N GLY A 53 -2.89 -6.47 -6.55
CA GLY A 53 -2.55 -6.53 -7.97
C GLY A 53 -2.17 -5.17 -8.56
N CYS A 54 -1.53 -4.32 -7.77
CA CYS A 54 -0.93 -3.06 -8.21
C CYS A 54 -1.94 -2.11 -8.89
N THR A 55 -3.13 -1.98 -8.30
CA THR A 55 -4.18 -1.14 -8.89
C THR A 55 -3.95 0.32 -8.50
N PRO A 56 -3.63 1.22 -9.45
CA PRO A 56 -3.43 2.64 -9.16
C PRO A 56 -4.73 3.30 -8.69
N GLY A 57 -4.60 4.35 -7.87
CA GLY A 57 -5.74 5.13 -7.36
C GLY A 57 -6.30 4.70 -6.00
N GLN A 58 -5.69 3.70 -5.35
CA GLN A 58 -6.04 3.26 -3.99
C GLN A 58 -4.91 3.42 -2.99
N GLU A 59 -3.84 4.08 -3.41
CA GLU A 59 -2.62 4.33 -2.65
C GLU A 59 -2.94 5.02 -1.32
N HIS A 60 -3.92 5.92 -1.32
CA HIS A 60 -4.40 6.60 -0.12
C HIS A 60 -5.16 5.66 0.83
N GLU A 61 -5.99 4.76 0.29
CA GLU A 61 -6.70 3.75 1.07
C GLU A 61 -5.72 2.72 1.65
N ASP A 62 -4.77 2.25 0.84
CA ASP A 62 -3.72 1.32 1.24
C ASP A 62 -2.83 1.95 2.33
N TRP A 63 -2.54 3.25 2.24
CA TRP A 63 -1.86 4.01 3.28
C TRP A 63 -2.66 4.08 4.59
N LEU A 64 -3.96 4.41 4.54
CA LEU A 64 -4.81 4.49 5.73
C LEU A 64 -4.96 3.12 6.43
N VAL A 65 -5.09 2.05 5.64
CA VAL A 65 -5.13 0.68 6.17
C VAL A 65 -3.79 0.32 6.81
N ALA A 66 -2.68 0.62 6.14
CA ALA A 66 -1.33 0.40 6.66
C ALA A 66 -1.08 1.18 7.96
N GLU A 67 -1.45 2.45 8.03
CA GLU A 67 -1.34 3.29 9.21
C GLU A 67 -2.03 2.65 10.41
N ARG A 68 -3.27 2.19 10.20
CA ARG A 68 -4.07 1.55 11.24
C ARG A 68 -3.49 0.21 11.68
N GLU A 69 -2.96 -0.60 10.75
CA GLU A 69 -2.27 -1.84 11.09
C GLU A 69 -0.99 -1.60 11.89
N VAL A 70 -0.13 -0.68 11.45
CA VAL A 70 1.15 -0.39 12.10
C VAL A 70 0.93 0.23 13.48
N LEU A 71 0.02 1.20 13.62
CA LEU A 71 -0.34 1.79 14.91
C LEU A 71 -0.90 0.74 15.88
N THR A 72 -1.74 -0.16 15.38
CA THR A 72 -2.26 -1.26 16.20
C THR A 72 -1.11 -2.14 16.69
N ARG A 73 -0.19 -2.55 15.81
CA ARG A 73 0.98 -3.37 16.19
C ARG A 73 1.87 -2.65 17.19
N TYR A 74 2.17 -1.38 16.95
CA TYR A 74 3.01 -0.57 17.83
C TYR A 74 2.39 -0.41 19.22
N ASN A 75 1.08 -0.16 19.31
CA ASN A 75 0.38 -0.06 20.58
C ASN A 75 0.40 -1.38 21.37
N HIS A 76 0.28 -2.52 20.69
CA HIS A 76 0.43 -3.83 21.34
C HIS A 76 1.87 -4.12 21.77
N GLN A 77 2.87 -3.68 20.99
CA GLN A 77 4.29 -3.85 21.31
C GLN A 77 4.76 -2.99 22.49
N GLN A 78 4.15 -1.82 22.73
CA GLN A 78 4.48 -0.98 23.90
C GLN A 78 3.92 -1.52 25.21
N SER A 79 3.02 -2.50 25.18
CA SER A 79 2.26 -2.96 26.35
C SER A 79 2.73 -4.30 26.90
N ALA A 80 3.88 -4.82 26.45
CA ALA A 80 4.49 -6.09 26.86
C ALA A 80 5.86 -5.85 27.52
#